data_AF-A0AAN1BM34-F1
#
_entry.id   AF-A0AAN1BM34-F1
#
_cell.length_a   1.000
_cell.length_b   1.000
_cell.length_c   1.000
_cell.angle_alpha   90.00
_cell.angle_beta   90.00
_cell.angle_gamma   90.00
#
_symmetry.space_group_name_H-M   'P 1'
#
loop_
_entity.id
_entity.type
_entity.pdbx_description
1 polymer ?
#
loop_
_entity_poly.entity_id
_entity_poly.type
_entity_poly.pdbx_seq_one_letter_code
_entity_poly.pdbx_strand_id
1 'polypeptide(L)' 'MPRIVNSRQIVVSSDRLHDCKEYLESEFQLMIDHALSVGWSLDEVAVALDGLVADEIAVPKRAITLH' A
#
# COMPACT_ATOMS: atom_id res chain seq x y z
N MET A 1 -11.96 -27.45 -2.29
CA MET A 1 -10.64 -27.17 -2.89
C MET A 1 -10.05 -25.97 -2.18
N PRO A 2 -8.88 -26.06 -1.53
CA PRO A 2 -8.28 -24.89 -0.93
C PRO A 2 -7.67 -24.01 -2.03
N ARG A 3 -8.09 -22.75 -2.12
CA ARG A 3 -7.41 -21.73 -2.92
C ARG A 3 -6.04 -21.52 -2.31
N ILE A 4 -5.00 -22.03 -2.97
CA ILE A 4 -3.62 -21.68 -2.67
C ILE A 4 -3.44 -20.23 -3.16
N VAL A 5 -3.75 -19.27 -2.30
CA VAL A 5 -3.24 -17.91 -2.46
C VAL A 5 -1.76 -18.05 -2.13
N ASN A 6 -0.94 -18.06 -3.18
CA ASN A 6 0.50 -18.15 -3.05
C ASN A 6 0.96 -16.86 -2.36
N SER A 7 1.00 -16.87 -1.03
CA SER A 7 1.52 -15.79 -0.20
C SER A 7 3.01 -15.68 -0.53
N ARG A 8 3.32 -14.93 -1.58
CA ARG A 8 4.69 -14.51 -1.89
C ARG A 8 5.18 -13.80 -0.64
N GLN A 9 6.04 -14.47 0.12
CA GLN A 9 6.63 -13.90 1.32
C GLN A 9 7.61 -12.83 0.83
N ILE A 10 7.12 -11.60 0.68
CA ILE A 10 7.95 -10.45 0.34
C ILE A 10 8.79 -10.15 1.58
N VAL A 11 10.05 -10.59 1.57
CA VAL A 11 11.03 -10.22 2.59
C VAL A 11 11.63 -8.88 2.21
N VAL A 12 11.00 -7.78 2.63
CA VAL A 12 11.61 -6.44 2.53
C VAL A 12 12.54 -6.27 3.75
N SER A 13 13.80 -5.92 3.53
CA SER A 13 14.69 -5.59 4.64
C SER A 13 14.20 -4.33 5.35
N SER A 14 14.51 -4.19 6.65
CA SER A 14 14.11 -3.03 7.44
C SER A 14 14.58 -1.72 6.80
N ASP A 15 15.82 -1.69 6.29
CA ASP A 15 16.41 -0.51 5.65
C ASP A 15 15.67 -0.15 4.36
N ARG A 16 15.38 -1.12 3.50
CA ARG A 16 14.62 -0.88 2.26
C ARG A 16 13.19 -0.44 2.54
N LEU A 17 12.59 -0.92 3.63
CA LEU A 17 11.26 -0.48 4.06
C LEU A 17 11.30 0.97 4.56
N HIS A 18 12.35 1.34 5.29
CA HIS A 18 12.55 2.70 5.77
C HIS A 18 12.74 3.68 4.60
N ASP A 19 13.66 3.40 3.68
CA ASP A 19 13.90 4.21 2.48
C ASP A 19 12.63 4.37 1.64
N CYS A 20 11.86 3.28 1.48
CA CYS A 20 10.59 3.30 0.76
C CYS A 20 9.56 4.21 1.44
N LYS A 21 9.49 4.18 2.79
CA LYS A 21 8.60 5.07 3.55
C LYS A 21 9.01 6.53 3.41
N GLU A 22 10.29 6.85 3.56
CA GLU A 22 10.80 8.22 3.41
C GLU A 22 10.52 8.76 2.01
N TYR A 23 10.74 7.94 0.98
CA TYR A 23 10.44 8.31 -0.40
C TYR A 23 8.96 8.62 -0.64
N LEU A 24 8.05 7.83 -0.06
CA LEU A 24 6.60 7.96 -0.27
C LEU A 24 5.92 8.98 0.66
N GLU A 25 6.59 9.40 1.74
CA GLU A 25 5.96 10.17 2.83
C GLU A 25 5.30 11.46 2.34
N SER A 26 5.98 12.21 1.48
CA SER A 26 5.47 13.50 1.01
C SER A 26 4.23 13.34 0.11
N GLU A 27 4.24 12.36 -0.79
CA GLU A 27 3.10 12.06 -1.66
C GLU A 27 1.91 11.50 -0.86
N PHE A 28 2.21 10.67 0.14
CA PHE A 28 1.21 10.12 1.05
C PHE A 28 0.52 11.24 1.84
N GLN A 29 1.27 12.17 2.43
CA GLN A 29 0.71 13.30 3.17
C GLN A 29 -0.21 14.16 2.29
N LEU A 30 0.19 14.46 1.05
CA LEU A 30 -0.65 15.20 0.10
C LEU A 30 -1.97 14.48 -0.21
N MET A 31 -1.94 13.15 -0.35
CA MET A 31 -3.14 12.35 -0.59
C MET A 31 -4.09 12.38 0.62
N ILE A 32 -3.54 12.28 1.84
CA ILE A 32 -4.32 12.41 3.08
C ILE A 32 -4.94 13.81 3.16
N ASP A 33 -4.14 14.86 3.01
CA ASP A 33 -4.60 16.24 3.10
C ASP A 33 -5.72 16.54 2.09
N HIS A 34 -5.59 16.04 0.87
CA HIS A 34 -6.62 16.19 -0.14
C HIS A 34 -7.93 15.49 0.25
N ALA A 35 -7.87 14.27 0.77
CA ALA A 35 -9.05 13.54 1.22
C ALA A 35 -9.73 14.22 2.43
N LEU A 36 -8.95 14.73 3.39
CA LEU A 36 -9.47 15.50 4.50
C LEU A 36 -10.10 16.81 4.03
N SER A 37 -9.53 17.47 3.02
CA SER A 37 -10.04 18.75 2.48
C SER A 37 -11.44 18.64 1.87
N VAL A 38 -11.82 17.45 1.39
CA VAL A 38 -13.15 17.17 0.82
C VAL A 38 -14.13 16.58 1.84
N GLY A 39 -13.72 16.44 3.10
CA GLY A 39 -14.61 16.10 4.22
C GLY A 39 -14.56 14.64 4.70
N TRP A 40 -13.62 13.81 4.20
CA TRP A 40 -13.43 12.47 4.74
C TRP A 40 -12.74 12.50 6.10
N SER A 41 -13.06 11.55 6.97
CA SER A 41 -12.29 11.33 8.20
C SER A 41 -10.99 10.57 7.91
N LEU A 42 -9.99 10.74 8.79
CA LEU A 42 -8.73 10.01 8.67
C LEU A 42 -8.92 8.49 8.72
N ASP A 43 -9.87 8.01 9.54
CA ASP A 43 -10.18 6.59 9.66
C ASP A 43 -10.75 6.01 8.36
N GLU A 44 -11.67 6.73 7.70
CA GLU A 44 -12.21 6.33 6.39
C GLU A 44 -11.12 6.28 5.33
N VAL A 45 -10.22 7.27 5.33
CA VAL A 45 -9.09 7.31 4.39
C VAL A 45 -8.14 6.14 4.64
N ALA A 46 -7.82 5.83 5.89
CA ALA A 46 -6.95 4.70 6.23
C ALA A 46 -7.53 3.36 5.76
N VAL A 47 -8.82 3.11 6.00
CA VAL A 47 -9.51 1.90 5.55
C VAL A 47 -9.57 1.81 4.03
N ALA A 48 -9.85 2.92 3.34
CA ALA A 48 -9.88 2.95 1.89
C ALA A 48 -8.50 2.65 1.27
N LEU A 49 -7.42 3.22 1.82
CA LEU A 49 -6.06 3.00 1.33
C LEU A 49 -5.59 1.56 1.54
N ASP A 50 -5.91 0.94 2.68
CA ASP A 50 -5.62 -0.48 2.92
C ASP A 50 -6.30 -1.38 1.87
N GLY A 51 -7.58 -1.09 1.56
CA GLY A 51 -8.32 -1.79 0.51
C GLY A 51 -7.67 -1.63 -0.88
N LEU A 52 -7.29 -0.40 -1.25
CA LEU A 52 -6.63 -0.13 -2.54
C LEU A 52 -5.28 -0.84 -2.67
N VAL A 53 -4.50 -0.91 -1.59
CA VAL A 53 -3.22 -1.64 -1.56
C VAL A 53 -3.46 -3.15 -1.73
N ALA A 54 -4.46 -3.71 -1.03
CA ALA A 54 -4.83 -5.11 -1.18
C ALA A 54 -5.23 -5.45 -2.62
N ASP A 55 -5.99 -4.57 -3.27
CA ASP A 55 -6.39 -4.71 -4.67
C ASP A 55 -5.18 -4.68 -5.61
N GLU A 56 -4.25 -3.74 -5.46
CA GLU A 56 -3.05 -3.67 -6.29
C GLU A 56 -2.13 -4.89 -6.12
N ILE A 57 -1.98 -5.42 -4.89
CA ILE A 57 -1.22 -6.65 -4.62
C ILE A 57 -1.90 -7.86 -5.28
N ALA A 58 -3.23 -7.89 -5.30
CA ALA A 58 -3.99 -8.96 -5.93
C ALA A 58 -3.85 -8.99 -7.46
N VAL A 59 -3.37 -7.90 -8.10
CA VAL A 59 -3.14 -7.84 -9.56
C VAL A 59 -1.79 -8.49 -9.95
N PRO A 60 -1.80 -9.69 -10.59
CA PRO A 60 -0.58 -10.46 -10.82
C PRO A 60 0.42 -9.81 -11.79
N LYS A 61 -0.05 -8.88 -12.64
CA LYS A 61 0.77 -8.17 -13.64
C LYS A 61 1.60 -7.02 -13.06
N ARG A 62 1.22 -6.50 -11.89
CA ARG A 62 1.89 -5.37 -11.22
C ARG A 62 2.73 -5.79 -10.04
N ALA A 63 2.54 -7.03 -9.55
CA ALA A 63 3.44 -7.70 -8.62
C ALA A 63 4.78 -8.08 -9.31
N ILE A 64 5.50 -7.08 -9.83
CA ILE A 64 6.91 -7.19 -10.20
C ILE A 64 7.68 -7.17 -8.88
N THR A 65 7.86 -8.34 -8.30
CA THR A 65 8.93 -8.56 -7.31
C THR A 65 10.25 -8.33 -8.03
N LEU A 66 11.01 -7.32 -7.60
CA LEU A 66 12.44 -7.19 -7.88
C LEU A 66 13.10 -8.57 -7.75
N HIS A 67 13.81 -8.97 -8.81
CA HIS A 67 14.81 -10.04 -8.78
C HIS A 67 16.03 -9.59 -7.98
#